data_AF-A0A2T7WTU3-F1
#
_entry.id   AF-A0A2T7WTU3-F1
#
_cell.length_a   1.000
_cell.length_b   1.000
_cell.length_c   1.000
_cell.angle_alpha   90.00
_cell.angle_beta   90.00
_cell.angle_gamma   90.00
#
_symmetry.space_group_name_H-M   'P 1'
#
loop_
_entity.id
_entity.type
_entity.pdbx_description
1 polymer ?
#
loop_
_entity_poly.entity_id
_entity_poly.type
_entity_poly.pdbx_seq_one_letter_code
_entity_poly.pdbx_strand_id
1 'polypeptide(L)'
;MSRSLRPLALVAALALLPGLAACSTTVAMQPAKDANDPACAEVISRLPKSISGQERRWTDAQSTGAWGDPAAILLTCGLETPGPSTLPCRSFDGVDWLVDESQAADNRYTLTTFGRSPALQIFLDYESASSADVAQAIGPLVRDYLPATGSVCTSAADATPAP
;
A
#
# COMPACT_ATOMS: atom_id res chain seq x y z
N MET A 1 -15.79 -68.66 20.42
CA MET A 1 -16.04 -67.26 20.85
C MET A 1 -14.72 -66.76 21.42
N SER A 2 -14.07 -65.65 21.06
CA SER A 2 -14.50 -64.40 20.43
C SER A 2 -13.27 -63.81 19.71
N ARG A 3 -13.43 -63.51 18.42
CA ARG A 3 -13.41 -62.16 17.81
C ARG A 3 -12.05 -61.45 17.82
N SER A 4 -11.36 -61.64 16.70
CA SER A 4 -10.36 -60.74 16.13
C SER A 4 -10.81 -59.28 16.25
N LEU A 5 -10.01 -58.46 16.94
CA LEU A 5 -10.27 -57.06 17.13
C LEU A 5 -9.37 -56.21 16.21
N ARG A 6 -10.04 -55.70 15.16
CA ARG A 6 -10.01 -54.32 14.67
C ARG A 6 -8.83 -53.85 13.80
N PRO A 7 -8.98 -53.89 12.45
CA PRO A 7 -8.24 -53.05 11.53
C PRO A 7 -8.99 -51.71 11.34
N LEU A 8 -9.16 -50.92 12.40
CA LEU A 8 -9.84 -49.60 12.29
C LEU A 8 -8.96 -48.41 12.69
N ALA A 9 -7.75 -48.65 13.19
CA ALA A 9 -6.87 -47.57 13.64
C ALA A 9 -6.13 -46.85 12.49
N LEU A 10 -6.02 -47.45 11.30
CA LEU A 10 -5.25 -46.86 10.19
C LEU A 10 -6.01 -45.78 9.39
N VAL A 11 -7.35 -45.73 9.45
CA VAL A 11 -8.13 -44.80 8.62
C VAL A 11 -8.23 -43.39 9.24
N ALA A 12 -8.03 -43.26 10.56
CA ALA A 12 -8.13 -41.97 11.25
C ALA A 12 -6.90 -41.07 11.04
N ALA A 13 -5.76 -41.60 10.59
CA ALA A 13 -4.53 -40.81 10.40
C ALA A 13 -4.49 -40.02 9.07
N LEU A 14 -5.32 -40.36 8.09
CA LEU A 14 -5.29 -39.73 6.76
C LEU A 14 -6.18 -38.47 6.63
N ALA A 15 -7.02 -38.18 7.62
CA ALA A 15 -7.98 -37.06 7.56
C ALA A 15 -7.42 -35.71 8.06
N LEU A 16 -6.18 -35.67 8.57
CA LEU A 16 -5.57 -34.46 9.15
C LEU A 16 -4.68 -33.65 8.19
N LEU A 17 -4.66 -33.98 6.89
CA LEU A 17 -3.67 -33.43 5.95
C LEU A 17 -4.11 -32.37 4.91
N PRO A 18 -5.35 -31.84 4.83
CA PRO A 18 -5.60 -30.69 3.97
C PRO A 18 -5.66 -29.40 4.81
N GLY A 19 -4.52 -28.75 5.06
CA GLY A 19 -4.57 -27.48 5.82
C GLY A 19 -3.33 -26.59 5.86
N LEU A 20 -2.17 -26.99 5.34
CA LEU A 20 -0.95 -26.18 5.43
C LEU A 20 -0.69 -25.25 4.22
N ALA A 21 -1.63 -25.11 3.28
CA ALA A 21 -1.42 -24.34 2.05
C ALA A 21 -1.90 -22.87 2.11
N ALA A 22 -2.02 -22.27 3.31
CA ALA A 22 -2.42 -20.86 3.46
C ALA A 22 -1.26 -19.95 3.93
N CYS A 23 -0.02 -20.32 3.64
CA CYS A 23 1.11 -19.41 3.80
C CYS A 23 1.03 -18.32 2.71
N SER A 24 0.18 -17.30 2.89
CA SER A 24 0.36 -16.03 2.20
C SER A 24 1.76 -15.54 2.58
N THR A 25 2.69 -15.57 1.63
CA THR A 25 4.07 -15.19 1.91
C THR A 25 4.11 -13.71 2.27
N THR A 26 4.86 -13.39 3.33
CA THR A 26 5.07 -11.99 3.71
C THR A 26 5.80 -11.29 2.57
N VAL A 27 5.31 -10.11 2.18
CA VAL A 27 5.93 -9.31 1.12
C VAL A 27 7.15 -8.62 1.71
N ALA A 28 8.32 -8.93 1.18
CA ALA A 28 9.58 -8.32 1.61
C ALA A 28 9.62 -6.85 1.16
N MET A 29 9.80 -5.94 2.11
CA MET A 29 9.86 -4.49 1.85
C MET A 29 11.00 -3.84 2.65
N GLN A 30 11.27 -2.57 2.35
CA GLN A 30 12.24 -1.76 3.10
C GLN A 30 11.47 -0.63 3.80
N PRO A 31 11.73 -0.38 5.10
CA PRO A 31 11.14 0.77 5.77
C PRO A 31 11.78 2.05 5.23
N ALA A 32 10.99 3.13 5.17
CA ALA A 32 11.54 4.46 4.92
C ALA A 32 12.30 5.00 6.15
N LYS A 33 13.08 6.07 5.94
CA LYS A 33 13.93 6.68 6.98
C LYS A 33 13.17 7.02 8.25
N ASP A 34 11.98 7.59 8.10
CA ASP A 34 11.13 8.06 9.21
C ASP A 34 9.90 7.14 9.39
N ALA A 35 10.05 5.85 9.06
CA ALA A 35 8.98 4.85 9.19
C ALA A 35 8.46 4.68 10.63
N ASN A 36 9.22 5.10 11.65
CA ASN A 36 8.81 5.09 13.05
C ASN A 36 8.02 6.33 13.49
N ASP A 37 7.69 7.25 12.57
CA ASP A 37 6.87 8.41 12.88
C ASP A 37 5.46 7.99 13.36
N PRO A 38 4.95 8.55 14.48
CA PRO A 38 3.63 8.22 14.99
C PRO A 38 2.48 8.45 14.00
N ALA A 39 2.58 9.45 13.12
CA ALA A 39 1.56 9.71 12.10
C ALA A 39 1.46 8.55 11.10
N CYS A 40 2.58 7.93 10.73
CA CYS A 40 2.57 6.73 9.89
C CYS A 40 1.94 5.53 10.60
N ALA A 41 2.11 5.39 11.92
CA ALA A 41 1.45 4.33 12.68
C ALA A 41 -0.08 4.48 12.66
N GLU A 42 -0.60 5.71 12.72
CA GLU A 42 -2.03 5.99 12.60
C GLU A 42 -2.59 5.57 11.22
N VAL A 43 -1.85 5.83 10.14
CA VAL A 43 -2.23 5.39 8.79
C VAL A 43 -2.18 3.87 8.66
N ILE A 44 -1.06 3.24 9.05
CA ILE A 44 -0.79 1.82 8.77
C ILE A 44 -1.72 0.90 9.57
N SER A 45 -2.09 1.31 10.79
CA SER A 45 -3.05 0.56 11.64
C SER A 45 -4.48 0.54 11.09
N ARG A 46 -4.79 1.42 10.12
CA ARG A 46 -6.13 1.58 9.53
C ARG A 46 -6.21 1.20 8.06
N LEU A 47 -5.15 0.56 7.53
CA LEU A 47 -5.12 0.16 6.13
C LEU A 47 -6.31 -0.76 5.78
N PRO A 48 -6.95 -0.53 4.63
CA PRO A 48 -8.10 -1.32 4.20
C PRO A 48 -7.70 -2.78 3.93
N LYS A 49 -8.68 -3.68 4.08
CA LYS A 49 -8.47 -5.11 3.78
C LYS A 49 -8.25 -5.38 2.29
N SER A 50 -8.80 -4.55 1.41
CA SER A 50 -8.60 -4.67 -0.03
C SER A 50 -8.67 -3.31 -0.73
N ILE A 51 -8.04 -3.22 -1.90
CA ILE A 51 -8.04 -2.05 -2.79
C ILE A 51 -8.10 -2.57 -4.24
N SER A 52 -9.00 -2.04 -5.08
CA SER A 52 -9.21 -2.53 -6.45
C SER A 52 -9.38 -4.06 -6.56
N GLY A 53 -10.03 -4.68 -5.58
CA GLY A 53 -10.20 -6.15 -5.53
C GLY A 53 -8.94 -6.94 -5.14
N GLN A 54 -7.81 -6.26 -4.88
CA GLN A 54 -6.57 -6.88 -4.40
C GLN A 54 -6.62 -7.00 -2.87
N GLU A 55 -6.46 -8.22 -2.35
CA GLU A 55 -6.47 -8.48 -0.90
C GLU A 55 -5.14 -8.07 -0.24
N ARG A 56 -5.22 -7.53 0.98
CA ARG A 56 -4.06 -7.07 1.75
C ARG A 56 -3.21 -8.25 2.20
N ARG A 57 -1.89 -8.06 2.16
CA ARG A 57 -0.88 -9.01 2.62
C ARG A 57 -0.04 -8.42 3.74
N TRP A 58 0.57 -9.33 4.51
CA TRP A 58 1.56 -8.96 5.50
C TRP A 58 2.86 -8.51 4.83
N THR A 59 3.51 -7.53 5.43
CA THR A 59 4.83 -7.03 5.07
C THR A 59 5.78 -7.19 6.26
N ASP A 60 7.09 -7.23 6.00
CA ASP A 60 8.13 -7.39 7.03
C ASP A 60 8.84 -6.08 7.42
N ALA A 61 8.40 -4.95 6.86
CA ALA A 61 8.96 -3.63 7.14
C ALA A 61 7.96 -2.72 7.88
N GLN A 62 8.48 -1.87 8.76
CA GLN A 62 7.66 -0.88 9.48
C GLN A 62 7.02 0.12 8.52
N SER A 63 5.81 0.55 8.86
CA SER A 63 5.02 1.54 8.11
C SER A 63 4.89 1.25 6.62
N THR A 64 4.69 -0.03 6.29
CA THR A 64 4.44 -0.50 4.92
C THR A 64 3.11 -1.25 4.80
N GLY A 65 2.61 -1.37 3.57
CA GLY A 65 1.46 -2.19 3.23
C GLY A 65 1.56 -2.76 1.83
N ALA A 66 0.97 -3.92 1.59
CA ALA A 66 0.97 -4.56 0.28
C ALA A 66 -0.39 -5.20 -0.02
N TRP A 67 -0.79 -5.21 -1.29
CA TRP A 67 -2.01 -5.86 -1.77
C TRP A 67 -1.76 -6.65 -3.06
N GLY A 68 -2.43 -7.79 -3.21
CA GLY A 68 -2.39 -8.64 -4.41
C GLY A 68 -1.40 -9.81 -4.34
N ASP A 69 -1.59 -10.81 -5.22
CA ASP A 69 -0.67 -11.95 -5.40
C ASP A 69 -0.49 -12.28 -6.89
N PRO A 70 0.61 -11.84 -7.55
CA PRO A 70 1.75 -11.07 -7.00
C PRO A 70 1.33 -9.66 -6.52
N ALA A 71 2.15 -9.04 -5.66
CA ALA A 71 1.82 -7.73 -5.08
C ALA A 71 1.71 -6.66 -6.19
N ALA A 72 0.51 -6.11 -6.33
CA ALA A 72 0.18 -5.09 -7.32
C ALA A 72 0.19 -3.67 -6.74
N ILE A 73 0.09 -3.54 -5.41
CA ILE A 73 0.11 -2.25 -4.72
C ILE A 73 1.07 -2.37 -3.55
N LEU A 74 2.03 -1.44 -3.45
CA LEU A 74 3.00 -1.35 -2.37
C LEU A 74 2.95 0.06 -1.79
N LEU A 75 2.75 0.17 -0.47
CA LEU A 75 2.68 1.43 0.26
C LEU A 75 3.84 1.51 1.23
N THR A 76 4.49 2.67 1.28
CA THR A 76 5.54 3.00 2.25
C THR A 76 5.27 4.39 2.82
N CYS A 77 5.22 4.52 4.15
CA CYS A 77 5.12 5.81 4.85
C CYS A 77 6.42 6.11 5.60
N GLY A 78 6.75 7.40 5.74
CA GLY A 78 7.96 7.85 6.44
C GLY A 78 9.06 8.29 5.47
N LEU A 79 8.70 8.65 4.24
CA LEU A 79 9.63 9.24 3.29
C LEU A 79 9.86 10.72 3.63
N GLU A 80 11.00 11.24 3.19
CA GLU A 80 11.28 12.68 3.21
C GLU A 80 10.19 13.44 2.44
N THR A 81 9.71 14.54 3.01
CA THR A 81 8.68 15.37 2.37
C THR A 81 9.22 15.94 1.05
N PRO A 82 8.57 15.67 -0.09
CA PRO A 82 9.03 16.17 -1.38
C PRO A 82 8.94 17.71 -1.43
N GLY A 83 9.99 18.33 -1.95
CA GLY A 83 9.98 19.74 -2.34
C GLY A 83 9.20 19.97 -3.64
N PRO A 84 9.20 21.22 -4.17
CA PRO A 84 8.61 21.52 -5.47
C PRO A 84 9.12 20.58 -6.56
N SER A 85 8.21 20.11 -7.42
CA SER A 85 8.49 19.08 -8.43
C SER A 85 7.86 19.45 -9.77
N THR A 86 8.46 18.96 -10.85
CA THR A 86 7.92 19.05 -12.22
C THR A 86 7.04 17.85 -12.59
N LEU A 87 6.91 16.86 -11.70
CA LEU A 87 6.01 15.74 -11.91
C LEU A 87 4.55 16.21 -11.96
N PRO A 88 3.68 15.55 -12.76
CA PRO A 88 2.25 15.79 -12.70
C PRO A 88 1.74 15.72 -11.26
N CYS A 89 1.11 16.81 -10.80
CA CYS A 89 0.53 16.91 -9.46
C CYS A 89 -0.99 16.84 -9.58
N ARG A 90 -1.61 15.87 -8.91
CA ARG A 90 -3.06 15.65 -8.96
C ARG A 90 -3.65 15.63 -7.56
N SER A 91 -4.73 16.39 -7.38
CA SER A 91 -5.48 16.42 -6.13
C SER A 91 -6.59 15.37 -6.15
N PHE A 92 -6.67 14.55 -5.10
CA PHE A 92 -7.73 13.58 -4.91
C PHE A 92 -8.13 13.54 -3.43
N ASP A 93 -9.42 13.68 -3.13
CA ASP A 93 -9.98 13.66 -1.76
C ASP A 93 -9.27 14.60 -0.75
N GLY A 94 -8.79 15.76 -1.22
CA GLY A 94 -8.10 16.75 -0.39
C GLY A 94 -6.64 16.40 -0.07
N VAL A 95 -6.06 15.46 -0.82
CA VAL A 95 -4.65 15.11 -0.78
C VAL A 95 -4.05 15.33 -2.16
N ASP A 96 -2.90 16.00 -2.18
CA ASP A 96 -2.14 16.23 -3.40
C ASP A 96 -1.14 15.09 -3.60
N TRP A 97 -1.01 14.63 -4.84
CA TRP A 97 -0.15 13.51 -5.21
C TRP A 97 0.73 13.89 -6.39
N LEU A 98 2.04 13.73 -6.22
CA LEU A 98 2.98 13.68 -7.33
C LEU A 98 2.86 12.30 -8.00
N VAL A 99 2.63 12.30 -9.30
CA VAL A 99 2.48 11.09 -10.12
C VAL A 99 3.73 10.92 -10.97
N ASP A 100 4.52 9.90 -10.68
CA ASP A 100 5.66 9.49 -11.50
C ASP A 100 5.25 8.34 -12.44
N GLU A 101 5.24 8.65 -13.73
CA GLU A 101 4.90 7.76 -14.84
C GLU A 101 6.14 7.30 -15.61
N SER A 102 7.36 7.50 -15.09
CA SER A 102 8.61 7.11 -15.75
C SER A 102 8.75 5.61 -16.01
N GLN A 103 7.97 4.78 -15.31
CA GLN A 103 7.91 3.33 -15.48
C GLN A 103 6.58 2.85 -16.09
N ALA A 104 5.85 3.75 -16.76
CA ALA A 104 4.57 3.43 -17.39
C ALA A 104 4.68 2.32 -18.45
N ALA A 105 5.81 2.23 -19.18
CA ALA A 105 6.03 1.18 -20.17
C ALA A 105 6.01 -0.25 -19.57
N ASP A 106 6.24 -0.37 -18.27
CA ASP A 106 6.17 -1.63 -17.52
C ASP A 106 4.89 -1.74 -16.67
N ASN A 107 3.88 -0.95 -16.98
CA ASN A 107 2.61 -0.86 -16.27
C ASN A 107 2.69 -0.31 -14.84
N ARG A 108 3.71 0.50 -14.52
CA ARG A 108 4.00 0.93 -13.14
C ARG A 108 3.87 2.43 -12.94
N TYR A 109 3.12 2.83 -11.93
CA TYR A 109 3.03 4.21 -11.44
C TYR A 109 3.49 4.33 -10.01
N THR A 110 4.10 5.47 -9.68
CA THR A 110 4.42 5.84 -8.29
C THR A 110 3.70 7.12 -7.91
N LEU A 111 2.88 7.05 -6.88
CA LEU A 111 2.15 8.16 -6.30
C LEU A 111 2.83 8.57 -5.00
N THR A 112 3.26 9.82 -4.86
CA THR A 112 3.86 10.32 -3.61
C THR A 112 3.05 11.50 -3.11
N THR A 113 2.67 11.49 -1.83
CA THR A 113 1.92 12.61 -1.24
C THR A 113 2.73 13.90 -1.30
N PHE A 114 2.13 14.96 -1.81
CA PHE A 114 2.64 16.33 -1.76
C PHE A 114 1.98 17.11 -0.64
N GLY A 115 2.74 17.98 0.04
CA GLY A 115 2.19 18.79 1.12
C GLY A 115 1.93 18.04 2.43
N ARG A 116 2.52 16.85 2.62
CA ARG A 116 2.38 16.01 3.82
C ARG A 116 3.73 15.69 4.45
N SER A 117 3.77 15.61 5.78
CA SER A 117 4.98 15.24 6.53
C SER A 117 4.66 14.27 7.67
N PRO A 118 5.26 13.06 7.69
CA PRO A 118 6.12 12.48 6.64
C PRO A 118 5.38 12.26 5.31
N ALA A 119 6.14 12.04 4.23
CA ALA A 119 5.53 11.65 2.96
C ALA A 119 5.20 10.14 2.94
N LEU A 120 4.13 9.83 2.21
CA LEU A 120 3.69 8.48 1.91
C LEU A 120 3.78 8.26 0.41
N GLN A 121 4.32 7.11 0.02
CA GLN A 121 4.47 6.69 -1.35
C GLN A 121 3.69 5.40 -1.60
N ILE A 122 3.06 5.32 -2.77
CA ILE A 122 2.40 4.13 -3.26
C ILE A 122 2.95 3.83 -4.64
N PHE A 123 3.49 2.64 -4.79
CA PHE A 123 3.79 2.05 -6.07
C PHE A 123 2.63 1.13 -6.46
N LEU A 124 2.18 1.19 -7.71
CA LEU A 124 1.14 0.30 -8.22
C LEU A 124 1.39 -0.18 -9.65
N ASP A 125 0.93 -1.39 -9.93
CA ASP A 125 0.68 -1.91 -11.27
C ASP A 125 -0.71 -1.46 -11.72
N TYR A 126 -0.78 -0.59 -12.73
CA TYR A 126 -2.05 0.02 -13.15
C TYR A 126 -2.95 -0.90 -13.99
N GLU A 127 -2.45 -2.04 -14.49
CA GLU A 127 -3.30 -3.05 -15.11
C GLU A 127 -4.10 -3.83 -14.05
N SER A 128 -3.53 -3.97 -12.86
CA SER A 128 -4.10 -4.74 -11.75
C SER A 128 -4.84 -3.89 -10.72
N ALA A 129 -4.54 -2.58 -10.62
CA ALA A 129 -5.13 -1.68 -9.65
C ALA A 129 -5.34 -0.27 -10.21
N SER A 130 -6.48 0.35 -9.88
CA SER A 130 -6.81 1.72 -10.30
C SER A 130 -6.15 2.74 -9.37
N SER A 131 -5.44 3.72 -9.93
CA SER A 131 -4.90 4.83 -9.13
C SER A 131 -5.99 5.63 -8.42
N ALA A 132 -7.19 5.71 -9.00
CA ALA A 132 -8.33 6.39 -8.39
C ALA A 132 -8.86 5.62 -7.17
N ASP A 133 -8.98 4.30 -7.27
CA ASP A 133 -9.42 3.45 -6.15
C ASP A 133 -8.40 3.50 -4.99
N VAL A 134 -7.11 3.46 -5.34
CA VAL A 134 -6.01 3.62 -4.38
C VAL A 134 -6.11 4.97 -3.67
N ALA A 135 -6.26 6.06 -4.43
CA ALA A 135 -6.39 7.40 -3.87
C ALA A 135 -7.66 7.54 -3.00
N GLN A 136 -8.77 6.91 -3.38
CA GLN A 136 -10.00 6.90 -2.59
C GLN A 136 -9.86 6.10 -1.30
N ALA A 137 -9.16 4.98 -1.34
CA ALA A 137 -8.96 4.11 -0.19
C ALA A 137 -7.95 4.68 0.82
N ILE A 138 -6.88 5.33 0.34
CA ILE A 138 -5.77 5.80 1.18
C ILE A 138 -5.84 7.31 1.46
N GLY A 139 -6.40 8.10 0.55
CA GLY A 139 -6.51 9.55 0.65
C GLY A 139 -7.14 10.04 1.95
N PRO A 140 -8.26 9.47 2.42
CA PRO A 140 -8.83 9.83 3.71
C PRO A 140 -7.88 9.61 4.89
N LEU A 141 -7.14 8.50 4.90
CA LEU A 141 -6.17 8.21 5.96
C LEU A 141 -5.01 9.23 5.93
N VAL A 142 -4.50 9.54 4.74
CA VAL A 142 -3.46 10.56 4.59
C VAL A 142 -3.95 11.93 5.05
N ARG A 143 -5.15 12.33 4.63
CA ARG A 143 -5.73 13.64 4.97
C ARG A 143 -5.90 13.81 6.47
N ASP A 144 -6.41 12.79 7.12
CA ASP A 144 -6.85 12.85 8.52
C ASP A 144 -5.68 12.61 9.50
N TYR A 145 -4.66 11.86 9.10
CA TYR A 145 -3.57 11.44 10.01
C TYR A 145 -2.17 11.94 9.64
N LEU A 146 -1.91 12.37 8.41
CA LEU A 146 -0.62 12.97 8.04
C LEU A 146 -0.70 14.51 8.09
N PRO A 147 0.11 15.17 8.95
CA PRO A 147 0.18 16.63 9.03
C PRO A 147 0.38 17.29 7.66
N ALA A 148 -0.41 18.33 7.40
CA ALA A 148 -0.23 19.17 6.21
C ALA A 148 0.92 20.17 6.41
N THR A 149 1.72 20.38 5.37
CA THR A 149 2.86 21.32 5.41
C THR A 149 2.56 22.67 4.74
N GLY A 150 1.40 22.79 4.09
CA GLY A 150 0.98 23.99 3.36
C GLY A 150 1.38 24.02 1.89
N SER A 151 2.23 23.10 1.41
CA SER A 151 2.48 22.93 -0.02
C SER A 151 1.26 22.30 -0.70
N VAL A 152 0.91 22.79 -1.89
CA VAL A 152 -0.24 22.30 -2.67
C VAL A 152 0.08 22.20 -4.16
N CYS A 153 -0.63 21.35 -4.89
CA CYS A 153 -0.59 21.35 -6.35
C CYS A 153 -1.01 22.73 -6.88
N THR A 154 -0.20 23.32 -7.75
CA THR A 154 -0.52 24.58 -8.44
C THR A 154 -0.70 24.31 -9.92
N SER A 155 -1.71 24.92 -10.54
CA SER A 155 -1.86 24.89 -12.00
C SER A 155 -0.94 25.91 -12.67
N ALA A 156 -0.72 25.79 -13.98
CA ALA A 156 0.06 26.78 -14.73
C ALA A 156 -0.54 28.20 -14.67
N ALA A 157 -1.84 28.33 -14.42
CA ALA A 157 -2.52 29.61 -14.24
C ALA A 157 -2.23 30.25 -12.87
N ASP A 158 -1.80 29.46 -11.88
CA ASP A 158 -1.48 29.93 -10.53
C ASP A 158 -0.02 30.36 -10.39
N ALA A 159 0.80 30.13 -11.43
CA ALA A 159 2.19 30.57 -11.45
C ALA A 159 2.26 32.10 -11.54
N THR A 160 2.90 32.74 -10.56
CA THR A 160 3.24 34.16 -10.67
C THR A 160 4.18 34.33 -11.87
N PRO A 161 3.87 35.21 -12.84
CA PRO A 161 4.74 35.41 -14.00
C PRO A 161 6.15 35.77 -13.55
N ALA A 162 7.15 35.10 -14.12
CA ALA A 162 8.53 35.51 -13.93
C ALA A 162 8.71 36.95 -14.49
N PRO A 163 9.45 37.83 -13.80
CA PRO A 163 9.68 39.20 -14.25
C PRO A 163 10.46 39.29 -15.56
#